data_AF-A0A126X3M2-F1
#
_entry.id   AF-A0A126X3M2-F1
#
_cell.length_a   1.000
_cell.length_b   1.000
_cell.length_c   1.000
_cell.angle_alpha   90.00
_cell.angle_beta   90.00
_cell.angle_gamma   90.00
#
_symmetry.space_group_name_H-M   'P 1'
#
loop_
_entity.id
_entity.type
_entity.pdbx_description
1 polymer ?
#
loop_
_entity_poly.entity_id
_entity_poly.type
_entity_poly.pdbx_seq_one_letter_code
_entity_poly.pdbx_strand_id
1 'polypeptide(L)'
;MALTLSQKGIPGTPLDVLPSIVKVGESLSKALEFSPYALCVSDIKAPDQPIIFVNDRFLESTGYKREDIVGVNCRFLQGPETRDDVIQEMREKIDAGLEFRGRVLNYSKSGQQMWNDLVMSPVKTATGEVTHYTGIQVFTHVKEHEDAEISAILSQMLSMTDNWIKTDIHPLGACA
;
A
#
# COMPACT_ATOMS: atom_id res chain seq x y z
N MET A 1 -34.32 -1.11 -1.54
CA MET A 1 -34.42 -0.38 -2.82
C MET A 1 -33.02 -0.09 -3.29
N ALA A 2 -32.46 -0.93 -4.17
CA ALA A 2 -31.17 -0.69 -4.81
C ALA A 2 -31.46 -0.35 -6.28
N LEU A 3 -30.97 0.80 -6.74
CA LEU A 3 -31.16 1.30 -8.10
C LEU A 3 -30.34 0.45 -9.08
N THR A 4 -31.04 -0.20 -10.00
CA THR A 4 -30.48 -0.95 -11.13
C THR A 4 -29.94 0.02 -12.18
N LEU A 5 -28.62 0.09 -12.35
CA LEU A 5 -28.02 0.76 -13.51
C LEU A 5 -27.94 -0.25 -14.67
N SER A 6 -28.66 0.08 -15.75
CA SER A 6 -28.74 -0.68 -17.00
C SER A 6 -27.40 -0.65 -17.72
N GLN A 7 -26.77 -1.82 -17.87
CA GLN A 7 -25.55 -2.02 -18.65
C GLN A 7 -25.89 -2.04 -20.15
N LYS A 8 -25.57 -0.97 -20.88
CA LYS A 8 -25.41 -1.05 -22.33
C LYS A 8 -23.94 -1.36 -22.61
N GLY A 9 -23.66 -2.61 -22.96
CA GLY A 9 -22.33 -3.12 -23.24
C GLY A 9 -21.71 -2.53 -24.51
N ILE A 10 -20.38 -2.44 -24.49
CA ILE A 10 -19.53 -2.09 -25.64
C ILE A 10 -19.40 -3.35 -26.54
N PRO A 11 -19.55 -3.28 -27.87
CA PRO A 11 -19.48 -4.48 -28.71
C PRO A 11 -18.03 -4.92 -28.89
N GLY A 12 -17.69 -6.15 -28.48
CA GLY A 12 -16.41 -6.79 -28.83
C GLY A 12 -15.75 -7.63 -27.72
N THR A 13 -16.18 -7.53 -26.48
CA THR A 13 -15.69 -8.40 -25.38
C THR A 13 -16.69 -9.53 -25.12
N PRO A 14 -16.25 -10.81 -25.07
CA PRO A 14 -17.12 -11.90 -24.64
C PRO A 14 -17.72 -11.57 -23.26
N LEU A 15 -19.05 -11.71 -23.13
CA LEU A 15 -19.85 -11.31 -21.97
C LEU A 15 -19.50 -12.13 -20.70
N ASP A 16 -18.67 -13.15 -20.87
CA ASP A 16 -18.28 -14.21 -19.95
C ASP A 16 -16.94 -13.96 -19.23
N VAL A 17 -16.18 -12.92 -19.62
CA VAL A 17 -14.91 -12.55 -18.96
C VAL A 17 -15.13 -11.55 -17.80
N LEU A 18 -16.19 -10.75 -17.87
CA LEU A 18 -16.55 -9.71 -16.90
C LEU A 18 -16.83 -10.22 -15.47
N PRO A 19 -17.61 -11.30 -15.23
CA PRO A 19 -17.87 -11.78 -13.87
C PRO A 19 -16.64 -12.39 -13.19
N SER A 20 -15.63 -12.81 -13.96
CA SER A 20 -14.37 -13.37 -13.44
C SER A 20 -13.38 -12.28 -13.02
N ILE A 21 -13.30 -11.17 -13.76
CA ILE A 21 -12.44 -10.02 -13.43
C ILE A 21 -12.96 -9.31 -12.16
N VAL A 22 -14.28 -9.12 -12.02
CA VAL A 22 -14.90 -8.53 -10.82
C VAL A 22 -14.68 -9.42 -9.59
N LYS A 23 -14.76 -10.76 -9.74
CA LYS A 23 -14.46 -11.71 -8.65
C LYS A 23 -12.99 -11.68 -8.22
N VAL A 24 -12.06 -11.46 -9.15
CA VAL A 24 -10.63 -11.35 -8.83
C VAL A 24 -10.36 -10.06 -8.05
N GLY A 25 -10.94 -8.91 -8.42
CA GLY A 25 -10.82 -7.65 -7.67
C GLY A 25 -11.38 -7.74 -6.24
N GLU A 26 -12.55 -8.34 -6.06
CA GLU A 26 -13.13 -8.61 -4.72
C GLU A 26 -12.31 -9.63 -3.91
N SER A 27 -11.69 -10.60 -4.56
CA SER A 27 -10.83 -11.58 -3.89
C SER A 27 -9.47 -10.98 -3.51
N LEU A 28 -8.92 -10.10 -4.34
CA LEU A 28 -7.63 -9.44 -4.10
C LEU A 28 -7.76 -8.41 -2.98
N SER A 29 -8.80 -7.59 -3.00
CA SER A 29 -9.09 -6.65 -1.91
C SER A 29 -9.23 -7.38 -0.56
N LYS A 30 -9.98 -8.48 -0.50
CA LYS A 30 -10.05 -9.31 0.71
C LYS A 30 -8.71 -9.90 1.12
N ALA A 31 -7.90 -10.38 0.16
CA ALA A 31 -6.59 -10.94 0.47
C ALA A 31 -5.63 -9.90 1.06
N LEU A 32 -5.69 -8.65 0.59
CA LEU A 32 -4.91 -7.53 1.12
C LEU A 32 -5.43 -7.09 2.50
N GLU A 33 -6.75 -7.08 2.68
CA GLU A 33 -7.39 -6.74 3.96
C GLU A 33 -7.03 -7.73 5.07
N PHE A 34 -7.10 -9.04 4.78
CA PHE A 34 -6.80 -10.12 5.74
C PHE A 34 -5.33 -10.57 5.74
N SER A 35 -4.43 -9.80 5.11
CA SER A 35 -3.02 -10.12 5.09
C SER A 35 -2.42 -10.11 6.51
N PRO A 36 -1.51 -11.05 6.84
CA PRO A 36 -0.81 -11.02 8.12
C PRO A 36 0.21 -9.86 8.23
N TYR A 37 0.46 -9.15 7.13
CA TYR A 37 1.36 -8.00 7.06
C TYR A 37 0.58 -6.69 7.03
N ALA A 38 1.15 -5.67 7.68
CA ALA A 38 0.60 -4.33 7.63
C ALA A 38 0.82 -3.75 6.23
N LEU A 39 -0.21 -3.09 5.72
CA LEU A 39 -0.24 -2.51 4.37
C LEU A 39 -0.77 -1.08 4.43
N CYS A 40 -0.11 -0.17 3.71
CA CYS A 40 -0.62 1.16 3.43
C CYS A 40 -0.42 1.54 1.96
N VAL A 41 -1.28 2.41 1.44
CA VAL A 41 -1.12 3.03 0.12
C VAL A 41 -1.19 4.54 0.29
N SER A 42 -0.24 5.25 -0.31
CA SER A 42 -0.21 6.72 -0.34
C SER A 42 -0.41 7.24 -1.76
N ASP A 43 -1.18 8.31 -1.90
CA ASP A 43 -1.29 9.08 -3.14
C ASP A 43 -0.13 10.06 -3.21
N ILE A 44 0.81 9.85 -4.14
CA ILE A 44 1.99 10.71 -4.24
C ILE A 44 1.77 11.96 -5.12
N LYS A 45 0.62 12.05 -5.79
CA LYS A 45 0.21 13.21 -6.58
C LYS A 45 -0.44 14.27 -5.70
N ALA A 46 -1.07 13.85 -4.59
CA ALA A 46 -1.64 14.76 -3.62
C ALA A 46 -0.57 15.48 -2.77
N PRO A 47 -0.81 16.74 -2.35
CA PRO A 47 0.08 17.47 -1.47
C PRO A 47 0.40 16.69 -0.21
N ASP A 48 1.68 16.66 0.19
CA ASP A 48 2.20 15.96 1.37
C ASP A 48 2.10 14.42 1.33
N GLN A 49 1.73 13.83 0.19
CA GLN A 49 1.72 12.39 -0.05
C GLN A 49 0.91 11.60 1.02
N PRO A 50 -0.39 11.89 1.19
CA PRO A 50 -1.21 11.31 2.24
C PRO A 50 -1.49 9.82 2.02
N ILE A 51 -1.66 9.09 3.12
CA ILE A 51 -2.19 7.73 3.11
C ILE A 51 -3.66 7.78 2.65
N ILE A 52 -4.01 6.95 1.67
CA ILE A 52 -5.40 6.79 1.18
C ILE A 52 -6.00 5.44 1.56
N PHE A 53 -5.18 4.47 1.95
CA PHE A 53 -5.62 3.15 2.37
C PHE A 53 -4.66 2.55 3.42
N VAL A 54 -5.24 1.84 4.38
CA VAL A 54 -4.57 0.96 5.35
C VAL A 54 -5.44 -0.25 5.64
N ASN A 55 -4.83 -1.43 5.74
CA ASN A 55 -5.53 -2.62 6.21
C ASN A 55 -5.62 -2.64 7.75
N ASP A 56 -6.50 -3.48 8.29
CA ASP A 56 -6.69 -3.60 9.75
C ASP A 56 -5.39 -4.02 10.47
N ARG A 57 -4.54 -4.82 9.83
CA ARG A 57 -3.24 -5.23 10.40
C ARG A 57 -2.30 -4.05 10.70
N PHE A 58 -2.31 -3.00 9.86
CA PHE A 58 -1.57 -1.78 10.11
C PHE A 58 -2.08 -1.05 11.36
N LEU A 59 -3.41 -0.97 11.50
CA LEU A 59 -4.06 -0.31 12.64
C LEU A 59 -3.77 -1.04 13.95
N GLU A 60 -3.91 -2.37 13.94
CA GLU A 60 -3.60 -3.24 15.09
C GLU A 60 -2.15 -3.07 15.54
N SER A 61 -1.21 -3.09 14.59
CA SER A 61 0.22 -3.05 14.90
C SER A 61 0.65 -1.68 15.44
N THR A 62 0.08 -0.60 14.92
CA THR A 62 0.49 0.77 15.25
C THR A 62 -0.36 1.40 16.37
N GLY A 63 -1.54 0.84 16.65
CA GLY A 63 -2.49 1.37 17.62
C GLY A 63 -3.23 2.63 17.17
N TYR A 64 -3.08 3.05 15.91
CA TYR A 64 -3.84 4.15 15.34
C TYR A 64 -5.21 3.71 14.86
N LYS A 65 -6.15 4.65 14.82
CA LYS A 65 -7.44 4.44 14.18
C LYS A 65 -7.38 4.94 12.74
N ARG A 66 -8.19 4.33 11.87
CA ARG A 66 -8.22 4.65 10.44
C ARG A 66 -8.52 6.13 10.21
N GLU A 67 -9.49 6.68 10.94
CA GLU A 67 -9.90 8.08 10.87
C GLU A 67 -8.82 9.09 11.32
N ASP A 68 -7.81 8.64 12.09
CA ASP A 68 -6.73 9.50 12.56
C ASP A 68 -5.59 9.63 11.51
N ILE A 69 -5.47 8.68 10.59
CA ILE A 69 -4.26 8.52 9.75
C ILE A 69 -4.52 8.52 8.25
N VAL A 70 -5.74 8.20 7.80
CA VAL A 70 -6.11 8.39 6.39
C VAL A 70 -6.17 9.89 6.11
N GLY A 71 -5.49 10.33 5.06
CA GLY A 71 -5.27 11.74 4.74
C GLY A 71 -4.00 12.34 5.34
N VAL A 72 -3.22 11.57 6.11
CA VAL A 72 -1.98 12.02 6.77
C VAL A 72 -0.78 11.31 6.15
N ASN A 73 0.37 12.00 6.07
CA ASN A 73 1.61 11.37 5.65
C ASN A 73 2.12 10.36 6.70
N CYS A 74 2.60 9.20 6.26
CA CYS A 74 3.06 8.10 7.13
C CYS A 74 4.25 8.44 8.06
N ARG A 75 4.90 9.60 7.90
CA ARG A 75 6.00 10.05 8.77
C ARG A 75 5.64 10.17 10.25
N PHE A 76 4.36 10.16 10.62
CA PHE A 76 3.94 10.13 12.04
C PHE A 76 4.45 8.90 12.80
N LEU A 77 4.85 7.83 12.10
CA LEU A 77 5.49 6.66 12.71
C LEU A 77 6.97 6.89 13.06
N GLN A 78 7.60 7.96 12.58
CA GLN A 78 9.00 8.29 12.87
C GLN A 78 9.12 8.97 14.24
N GLY A 79 10.26 8.82 14.90
CA GLY A 79 10.47 9.40 16.23
C GLY A 79 11.96 9.67 16.53
N PRO A 80 12.30 9.97 17.80
CA PRO A 80 13.60 10.56 18.16
C PRO A 80 14.83 9.73 17.79
N GLU A 81 14.71 8.40 17.81
CA GLU A 81 15.81 7.49 17.45
C GLU A 81 15.68 6.91 16.03
N THR A 82 14.69 7.36 15.24
CA THR A 82 14.64 7.01 13.83
C THR A 82 15.84 7.64 13.13
N ARG A 83 16.62 6.84 12.42
CA ARG A 83 17.86 7.32 11.80
C ARG A 83 17.57 8.19 10.56
N ASP A 84 18.20 9.36 10.53
CA ASP A 84 18.05 10.32 9.43
C ASP A 84 18.55 9.80 8.09
N ASP A 85 19.62 8.98 8.08
CA ASP A 85 20.19 8.44 6.84
C ASP A 85 19.22 7.49 6.13
N VAL A 86 18.48 6.69 6.89
CA VAL A 86 17.44 5.81 6.34
C VAL A 86 16.24 6.63 5.83
N ILE A 87 15.85 7.71 6.53
CA ILE A 87 14.80 8.63 6.07
C ILE A 87 15.20 9.33 4.77
N GLN A 88 16.46 9.74 4.67
CA GLN A 88 17.00 10.36 3.47
C GLN A 88 16.99 9.40 2.29
N GLU A 89 17.45 8.16 2.49
CA GLU A 89 17.38 7.11 1.45
C GLU A 89 15.94 6.87 0.99
N MET A 90 14.99 6.75 1.93
CA MET A 90 13.56 6.60 1.60
C MET A 90 13.06 7.73 0.69
N ARG A 91 13.38 8.98 1.01
CA ARG A 91 12.99 10.15 0.20
C ARG A 91 13.60 10.10 -1.19
N GLU A 92 14.90 9.82 -1.29
CA GLU A 92 15.60 9.71 -2.58
C GLU A 92 15.01 8.62 -3.47
N LYS A 93 14.63 7.47 -2.91
CA LYS A 93 13.95 6.40 -3.66
C LYS A 93 12.55 6.80 -4.11
N ILE A 94 11.78 7.48 -3.27
CA ILE A 94 10.45 7.99 -3.61
C ILE A 94 10.54 9.00 -4.76
N ASP A 95 11.44 9.97 -4.64
CA ASP A 95 11.64 11.02 -5.66
C ASP A 95 12.14 10.44 -7.00
N ALA A 96 12.94 9.38 -6.95
CA ALA A 96 13.41 8.67 -8.14
C ALA A 96 12.39 7.67 -8.72
N GLY A 97 11.23 7.45 -8.07
CA GLY A 97 10.26 6.45 -8.51
C GLY A 97 10.80 5.01 -8.46
N LEU A 98 11.60 4.71 -7.43
CA LEU A 98 12.26 3.44 -7.17
C LEU A 98 11.73 2.76 -5.89
N GLU A 99 11.95 1.45 -5.80
CA GLU A 99 11.68 0.68 -4.58
C GLU A 99 12.67 1.05 -3.47
N PHE A 100 12.16 1.19 -2.25
CA PHE A 100 12.94 1.20 -1.02
C PHE A 100 12.71 -0.12 -0.28
N ARG A 101 13.78 -0.68 0.28
CA ARG A 101 13.73 -1.84 1.18
C ARG A 101 14.73 -1.62 2.31
N GLY A 102 14.26 -1.64 3.54
CA GLY A 102 15.13 -1.47 4.69
C GLY A 102 14.39 -1.60 6.01
N ARG A 103 15.17 -1.59 7.09
CA ARG A 103 14.65 -1.64 8.46
C ARG A 103 14.66 -0.23 9.06
N VAL A 104 13.51 0.19 9.56
CA VAL A 104 13.27 1.54 10.11
C VAL A 104 12.80 1.40 11.56
N LEU A 105 13.32 2.23 12.46
CA LEU A 105 12.75 2.33 13.80
C LEU A 105 11.51 3.24 13.75
N ASN A 106 10.37 2.71 14.16
CA ASN A 106 9.08 3.40 14.21
C ASN A 106 8.48 3.37 15.62
N TYR A 107 7.44 4.18 15.82
CA TYR A 107 6.77 4.39 17.09
C TYR A 107 5.26 4.20 16.93
N SER A 108 4.66 3.42 17.83
CA SER A 108 3.20 3.26 17.89
C SER A 108 2.53 4.53 18.43
N LYS A 109 1.20 4.57 18.40
CA LYS A 109 0.41 5.67 19.00
C LYS A 109 0.69 5.87 20.50
N SER A 110 1.10 4.82 21.21
CA SER A 110 1.49 4.91 22.63
C SER A 110 2.95 5.33 22.84
N GLY A 111 3.72 5.51 21.76
CA GLY A 111 5.15 5.84 21.81
C GLY A 111 6.07 4.62 21.97
N GLN A 112 5.56 3.39 21.82
CA GLN A 112 6.37 2.19 21.90
C GLN A 112 7.24 2.03 20.65
N GLN A 113 8.52 1.70 20.85
CA GLN A 113 9.45 1.39 19.77
C GLN A 113 9.11 0.08 19.05
N MET A 114 9.15 0.13 17.72
CA MET A 114 8.90 -0.98 16.81
C MET A 114 9.91 -0.93 15.67
N TRP A 115 10.65 -2.00 15.45
CA TRP A 115 11.37 -2.20 14.21
C TRP A 115 10.38 -2.52 13.10
N ASN A 116 10.50 -1.80 11.99
CA ASN A 116 9.67 -1.94 10.81
C ASN A 116 10.56 -2.40 9.65
N ASP A 117 10.44 -3.66 9.26
CA ASP A 117 10.95 -4.11 7.97
C ASP A 117 10.00 -3.62 6.87
N LEU A 118 10.45 -2.57 6.19
CA LEU A 118 9.65 -1.78 5.28
C LEU A 118 10.09 -2.05 3.85
N VAL A 119 9.10 -2.35 3.02
CA VAL A 119 9.23 -2.26 1.56
C VAL A 119 8.26 -1.23 1.05
N MET A 120 8.77 -0.25 0.29
CA MET A 120 7.96 0.74 -0.41
C MET A 120 8.17 0.59 -1.91
N SER A 121 7.10 0.38 -2.67
CA SER A 121 7.19 0.20 -4.12
C SER A 121 6.26 1.16 -4.87
N PRO A 122 6.75 1.79 -5.96
CA PRO A 122 5.96 2.70 -6.77
C PRO A 122 4.93 1.95 -7.60
N VAL A 123 3.71 2.48 -7.65
CA VAL A 123 2.67 2.04 -8.60
C VAL A 123 2.72 2.94 -9.82
N LYS A 124 3.04 2.33 -10.96
CA LYS A 124 3.24 3.04 -12.23
C LYS A 124 2.05 2.82 -13.17
N THR A 125 1.60 3.88 -13.82
CA THR A 125 0.63 3.79 -14.92
C THR A 125 1.28 3.09 -16.14
N ALA A 126 0.48 2.80 -17.16
CA ALA A 126 0.99 2.27 -18.42
C ALA A 126 1.99 3.21 -19.12
N THR A 127 1.95 4.52 -18.84
CA THR A 127 2.89 5.51 -19.38
C THR A 127 4.17 5.63 -18.54
N GLY A 128 4.29 4.86 -17.45
CA GLY A 128 5.44 4.89 -16.55
C GLY A 128 5.39 5.96 -15.45
N GLU A 129 4.30 6.74 -15.39
CA GLU A 129 4.10 7.74 -14.35
C GLU A 129 3.80 7.08 -13.00
N VAL A 130 4.49 7.49 -11.93
CA VAL A 130 4.20 7.04 -10.58
C VAL A 130 2.99 7.81 -10.05
N THR A 131 1.98 7.09 -9.56
CA THR A 131 0.75 7.69 -8.99
C THR A 131 0.60 7.42 -7.51
N HIS A 132 1.01 6.24 -7.07
CA HIS A 132 0.92 5.82 -5.68
C HIS A 132 2.21 5.16 -5.23
N TYR A 133 2.35 5.05 -3.92
CA TYR A 133 3.32 4.18 -3.29
C TYR A 133 2.61 3.20 -2.37
N THR A 134 2.96 1.92 -2.52
CA THR A 134 2.56 0.86 -1.61
C THR A 134 3.64 0.67 -0.56
N GLY A 135 3.27 0.69 0.72
CA GLY A 135 4.15 0.33 1.83
C GLY A 135 3.67 -0.96 2.48
N ILE A 136 4.55 -1.95 2.62
CA ILE A 136 4.31 -3.16 3.41
C ILE A 136 5.27 -3.17 4.58
N GLN A 137 4.73 -3.41 5.78
CA GLN A 137 5.45 -3.35 7.03
C GLN A 137 5.38 -4.69 7.78
N VAL A 138 6.54 -5.10 8.30
CA VAL A 138 6.63 -6.14 9.33
C VAL A 138 7.10 -5.46 10.61
N PHE A 139 6.17 -5.30 11.57
CA PHE A 139 6.48 -4.69 12.86
C PHE A 139 6.94 -5.75 13.86
N THR A 140 8.06 -5.48 14.52
CA THR A 140 8.67 -6.35 15.53
C THR A 140 9.24 -5.51 16.67
N HIS A 141 9.30 -6.07 17.88
CA HIS A 141 9.97 -5.43 19.03
C HIS A 141 11.42 -5.91 19.22
N VAL A 142 11.89 -6.83 18.39
CA VAL A 142 13.28 -7.30 18.39
C VAL A 142 14.08 -6.63 17.27
N LYS A 143 15.34 -6.31 17.56
CA LYS A 143 16.25 -5.61 16.64
C LYS A 143 16.81 -6.52 15.54
N GLU A 144 16.91 -7.81 15.81
CA GLU A 144 17.52 -8.83 14.95
C GLU A 144 16.43 -9.79 14.47
N HIS A 145 16.40 -10.08 13.17
CA HIS A 145 15.46 -10.99 12.53
C HIS A 145 16.07 -11.50 11.21
N GLU A 146 15.77 -12.74 10.80
CA GLU A 146 16.26 -13.34 9.55
C GLU A 146 15.30 -13.06 8.37
N ASP A 147 15.85 -12.62 7.24
CA ASP A 147 15.12 -11.82 6.23
C ASP A 147 14.64 -12.59 4.98
N ALA A 148 15.08 -13.83 4.77
CA ALA A 148 14.95 -14.47 3.45
C ALA A 148 13.49 -14.82 3.08
N GLU A 149 12.71 -15.37 4.01
CA GLU A 149 11.31 -15.76 3.76
C GLU A 149 10.39 -14.55 3.63
N ILE A 150 10.66 -13.49 4.40
CA ILE A 150 9.92 -12.22 4.33
C ILE A 150 10.06 -11.60 2.95
N SER A 151 11.25 -11.62 2.35
CA SER A 151 11.49 -10.97 1.05
C SER A 151 10.62 -11.49 -0.10
N ALA A 152 10.43 -12.82 -0.18
CA ALA A 152 9.61 -13.44 -1.23
C ALA A 152 8.12 -13.10 -1.06
N ILE A 153 7.63 -13.16 0.17
CA ILE A 153 6.23 -12.86 0.50
C ILE A 153 5.91 -11.39 0.24
N LEU A 154 6.81 -10.48 0.62
CA LEU A 154 6.68 -9.05 0.35
C LEU A 154 6.61 -8.77 -1.15
N SER A 155 7.43 -9.43 -1.97
CA SER A 155 7.39 -9.27 -3.43
C SER A 155 6.04 -9.70 -4.03
N GLN A 156 5.45 -10.79 -3.55
CA GLN A 156 4.13 -11.24 -4.01
C GLN A 156 3.01 -10.26 -3.59
N MET A 157 3.04 -9.80 -2.35
CA MET A 157 2.10 -8.80 -1.82
C MET A 157 2.15 -7.47 -2.59
N LEU A 158 3.35 -7.02 -2.99
CA LEU A 158 3.49 -5.81 -3.81
C LEU A 158 2.80 -5.97 -5.15
N SER A 159 3.02 -7.10 -5.83
CA SER A 159 2.37 -7.39 -7.11
C SER A 159 0.84 -7.45 -6.99
N MET A 160 0.32 -8.06 -5.92
CA MET A 160 -1.12 -8.10 -5.64
C MET A 160 -1.69 -6.69 -5.41
N THR A 161 -0.98 -5.85 -4.66
CA THR A 161 -1.41 -4.49 -4.34
C THR A 161 -1.36 -3.58 -5.55
N ASP A 162 -0.29 -3.64 -6.36
CA ASP A 162 -0.16 -2.88 -7.60
C ASP A 162 -1.30 -3.19 -8.58
N ASN A 163 -1.61 -4.48 -8.76
CA ASN A 163 -2.73 -4.90 -9.60
C ASN A 163 -4.07 -4.37 -9.06
N TRP A 164 -4.31 -4.51 -7.76
CA TRP A 164 -5.54 -4.01 -7.13
C TRP A 164 -5.71 -2.49 -7.26
N ILE A 165 -4.63 -1.71 -7.06
CA ILE A 165 -4.68 -0.25 -7.22
C ILE A 165 -5.07 0.12 -8.65
N LYS A 166 -4.50 -0.56 -9.65
CA LYS A 166 -4.76 -0.33 -11.08
C LYS A 166 -6.15 -0.76 -11.55
N THR A 167 -6.83 -1.64 -10.82
CA THR A 167 -8.17 -2.13 -11.17
C THR A 167 -9.27 -1.40 -10.40
N ASP A 168 -9.07 -1.13 -9.11
CA ASP A 168 -10.15 -0.76 -8.19
C ASP A 168 -10.03 0.67 -7.61
N ILE A 169 -8.82 1.22 -7.45
CA ILE A 169 -8.62 2.61 -6.96
C ILE A 169 -8.55 3.60 -8.12
N HIS A 170 -7.75 3.27 -9.13
CA HIS A 170 -7.66 4.00 -10.39
C HIS A 170 -7.83 3.01 -11.53
N PRO A 171 -9.08 2.71 -11.96
CA PRO A 171 -9.30 1.85 -13.10
C PRO A 171 -8.54 2.46 -14.29
N LEU A 172 -7.53 1.75 -14.78
CA LEU A 172 -6.82 2.09 -16.02
C LEU A 172 -7.86 2.15 -17.15
N GLY A 173 -8.37 3.35 -17.44
CA GLY A 173 -9.46 3.54 -18.41
C GLY A 173 -10.34 4.78 -18.22
N ALA A 174 -10.25 5.52 -17.11
CA ALA A 174 -10.88 6.84 -17.01
C ALA A 174 -9.96 7.91 -17.63
N CYS A 175 -9.80 7.86 -18.95
CA CYS A 175 -9.35 9.02 -19.71
C CYS A 175 -10.35 10.15 -19.48
N ALA A 176 -9.87 11.31 -19.02
CA ALA A 176 -10.50 12.59 -19.33
C ALA A 176 -10.12 13.00 -20.76
#